data_AF-A0A1Z1M0F3-F1
#
_entry.id   AF-A0A1Z1M0F3-F1
#
_cell.length_a   1.000
_cell.length_b   1.000
_cell.length_c   1.000
_cell.angle_alpha   90.00
_cell.angle_beta   90.00
_cell.angle_gamma   90.00
#
_symmetry.space_group_name_H-M   'P 1'
#
loop_
_entity.id
_entity.type
_entity.pdbx_description
1 polymer ?
#
loop_
_entity_poly.entity_id
_entity_poly.type
_entity_poly.pdbx_seq_one_letter_code
_entity_poly.pdbx_strand_id
1 'polypeptide(L)'
;MCICVNCFHIENCKVYLFIEKRHININKVSRKIEFNPTNTLINANIYKNLNNTSVDWDLVECLSFSEKPNVWAISVDNNNIR
;
A
#
# COMPACT_ATOMS: atom_id res chain seq x y z
N MET A 1 -3.63 10.20 -0.48
CA MET A 1 -4.92 9.79 -1.07
C MET A 1 -4.83 8.32 -1.38
N CYS A 2 -5.56 7.50 -0.64
CA CYS A 2 -5.40 6.06 -0.56
C CYS A 2 -6.23 5.36 -1.66
N ILE A 3 -5.94 5.59 -2.94
CA ILE A 3 -6.69 4.90 -4.01
C ILE A 3 -6.23 3.44 -4.16
N CYS A 4 -5.02 3.17 -3.72
CA CYS A 4 -4.27 1.94 -3.95
C CYS A 4 -4.53 0.83 -2.91
N VAL A 5 -5.21 1.17 -1.84
CA VAL A 5 -5.46 0.27 -0.71
C VAL A 5 -6.46 -0.84 -1.10
N ASN A 6 -7.49 -0.55 -1.89
CA ASN A 6 -8.43 -1.56 -2.38
C ASN A 6 -7.94 -2.28 -3.65
N CYS A 7 -6.63 -2.41 -3.90
CA CYS A 7 -6.15 -3.09 -5.10
C CYS A 7 -6.12 -4.61 -4.91
N PHE A 8 -6.62 -5.38 -5.88
CA PHE A 8 -6.51 -6.84 -5.90
C PHE A 8 -5.05 -7.32 -5.79
N HIS A 9 -4.12 -6.55 -6.38
CA HIS A 9 -2.71 -6.88 -6.42
C HIS A 9 -1.90 -6.37 -5.22
N ILE A 10 -2.54 -5.86 -4.16
CA ILE A 10 -1.85 -5.21 -3.03
C ILE A 10 -0.80 -6.12 -2.36
N GLU A 11 -1.05 -7.44 -2.31
CA GLU A 11 -0.16 -8.40 -1.64
C GLU A 11 0.96 -8.96 -2.53
N ASN A 12 0.80 -8.94 -3.86
CA ASN A 12 1.72 -9.58 -4.81
C ASN A 12 2.37 -8.63 -5.81
N CYS A 13 2.17 -7.33 -5.65
CA CYS A 13 2.70 -6.30 -6.53
C CYS A 13 4.05 -5.74 -6.07
N LYS A 14 4.99 -5.64 -7.01
CA LYS A 14 6.35 -5.12 -6.77
C LYS A 14 6.36 -3.67 -6.28
N VAL A 15 5.47 -2.83 -6.80
CA VAL A 15 5.40 -1.39 -6.43
C VAL A 15 4.87 -1.20 -5.02
N TYR A 16 3.84 -1.96 -4.62
CA TYR A 16 3.35 -1.92 -3.23
C TYR A 16 4.41 -2.38 -2.25
N LEU A 17 5.11 -3.48 -2.57
CA LEU A 17 6.23 -3.94 -1.74
C LEU A 17 7.33 -2.88 -1.61
N PHE A 18 7.63 -2.15 -2.69
CA PHE A 18 8.61 -1.06 -2.66
C PHE A 18 8.18 0.05 -1.70
N ILE A 19 6.92 0.52 -1.78
CA ILE A 19 6.40 1.58 -0.94
C ILE A 19 6.35 1.14 0.53
N GLU A 20 5.82 -0.06 0.82
CA GLU A 20 5.74 -0.61 2.17
C GLU A 20 7.12 -0.73 2.84
N LYS A 21 8.15 -1.16 2.09
CA LYS A 21 9.53 -1.22 2.59
C LYS A 21 10.07 0.14 3.02
N ARG A 22 9.63 1.24 2.38
CA ARG A 22 10.04 2.60 2.76
C ARG A 22 9.34 3.12 4.01
N HIS A 23 8.12 2.65 4.26
CA HIS A 23 7.32 3.08 5.41
C HIS A 23 7.69 2.35 6.71
N ILE A 24 7.79 1.02 6.68
CA ILE A 24 7.85 0.23 7.92
C ILE A 24 9.26 -0.33 8.22
N ASN A 25 10.26 -0.11 7.34
CA ASN A 25 11.59 -0.71 7.47
C ASN A 25 11.55 -2.25 7.70
N ILE A 26 10.47 -2.91 7.28
CA ILE A 26 10.30 -4.35 7.45
C ILE A 26 11.00 -5.07 6.31
N ASN A 27 12.09 -5.78 6.65
CA ASN A 27 12.77 -6.72 5.76
C ASN A 27 12.04 -8.07 5.62
N LYS A 28 10.90 -8.25 6.31
CA LYS A 28 10.24 -9.54 6.50
C LYS A 28 8.78 -9.51 6.06
N VAL A 29 8.54 -9.61 4.76
CA VAL A 29 7.47 -10.49 4.30
C VAL A 29 7.96 -11.16 3.02
N SER A 30 8.21 -12.47 3.10
CA SER A 30 8.42 -13.31 1.91
C SER A 30 7.07 -13.41 1.18
N ARG A 31 6.65 -12.35 0.49
CA ARG A 31 5.51 -12.40 -0.42
C ARG A 31 5.99 -12.84 -1.79
N LYS A 32 5.25 -13.75 -2.42
CA LYS A 32 5.48 -14.12 -3.81
C LYS A 32 5.09 -12.92 -4.68
N ILE A 33 6.08 -12.15 -5.10
CA ILE A 33 5.87 -11.01 -5.99
C ILE A 33 5.76 -11.55 -7.41
N GLU A 34 4.53 -11.62 -7.92
CA GLU A 34 4.23 -12.14 -9.26
C GLU A 34 3.70 -11.06 -10.19
N PHE A 35 3.43 -9.86 -9.67
CA PHE A 35 2.80 -8.80 -10.42
C PHE A 35 3.70 -7.57 -10.54
N ASN A 36 3.89 -7.11 -11.78
CA ASN A 36 4.56 -5.86 -12.09
C ASN A 36 3.58 -4.94 -12.83
N PRO A 37 3.09 -3.85 -12.19
CA PRO A 37 2.12 -2.97 -12.79
C PRO A 37 2.76 -2.16 -13.93
N THR A 38 1.93 -1.75 -14.88
CA THR A 38 2.27 -0.84 -15.98
C THR A 38 1.88 0.58 -15.60
N ASN A 39 2.67 1.54 -16.09
CA ASN A 39 2.42 2.98 -16.00
C ASN A 39 2.00 3.43 -14.59
N THR A 40 2.97 3.46 -13.70
CA THR A 40 2.79 3.92 -12.32
C THR A 40 3.37 5.31 -12.11
N LEU A 41 2.67 6.13 -11.33
CA LEU A 41 3.13 7.43 -10.87
C LEU A 41 3.24 7.41 -9.34
N ILE A 42 4.45 7.57 -8.83
CA ILE A 42 4.72 7.60 -7.38
C ILE A 42 5.06 9.04 -7.01
N ASN A 43 4.39 9.55 -5.98
CA ASN A 43 4.74 10.82 -5.35
C ASN A 43 5.60 10.57 -4.10
N ALA A 44 6.62 11.41 -3.92
CA ALA A 44 7.51 11.36 -2.76
C ALA A 44 7.56 12.75 -2.10
N ASN A 45 6.88 12.89 -0.97
CA ASN A 45 6.87 14.13 -0.21
C ASN A 45 7.98 14.08 0.84
N ILE A 46 8.93 15.01 0.77
CA ILE A 46 10.08 15.07 1.68
C ILE A 46 9.82 16.14 2.73
N TYR A 47 9.84 15.73 4.00
CA TYR A 47 9.74 16.63 5.15
C TYR A 47 11.08 16.66 5.86
N LYS A 48 11.64 17.87 6.02
CA LYS A 48 12.91 18.07 6.69
C LYS A 48 12.71 18.92 7.94
N ASN A 49 12.97 18.31 9.09
CA ASN A 49 13.08 18.98 10.38
C ASN A 49 14.57 19.08 10.78
N LEU A 50 14.87 19.83 11.85
CA LEU A 50 16.25 20.10 12.30
C LEU A 50 17.12 18.84 12.42
N ASN A 51 16.57 17.74 12.95
CA ASN A 51 17.32 16.51 13.21
C ASN A 51 16.85 15.30 12.40
N ASN A 52 15.76 15.42 11.63
CA ASN A 52 15.11 14.28 10.99
C ASN A 52 14.65 14.66 9.58
N THR A 53 14.87 13.75 8.63
CA THR A 53 14.24 13.79 7.31
C THR A 53 13.30 12.60 7.20
N SER A 54 12.03 12.85 6.95
CA SER A 54 11.05 11.82 6.62
C SER A 54 10.62 11.96 5.16
N VAL A 55 10.32 10.82 4.54
CA VAL A 55 9.81 10.79 3.17
C VAL A 55 8.54 9.97 3.17
N ASP A 56 7.46 10.58 2.72
CA ASP A 56 6.17 9.94 2.52
C ASP A 56 6.03 9.52 1.07
N TRP A 57 5.74 8.25 0.85
CA TRP A 57 5.67 7.62 -0.48
C TRP A 57 4.25 7.20 -0.77
N ASP A 58 3.68 7.75 -1.84
CA ASP A 58 2.31 7.50 -2.27
C ASP A 58 2.29 7.04 -3.73
N LEU A 59 1.53 5.98 -4.02
CA LEU A 59 1.18 5.59 -5.40
C LEU A 59 -0.06 6.38 -5.83
N VAL A 60 0.13 7.35 -6.73
CA VAL A 60 -0.91 8.29 -7.17
C VAL A 60 -1.70 7.71 -8.34
N GLU A 61 -1.00 7.12 -9.32
CA GLU A 61 -1.61 6.53 -10.51
C GLU A 61 -1.01 5.15 -10.80
N CYS A 62 -1.85 4.25 -11.31
CA CYS A 62 -1.46 2.90 -11.72
C CYS A 62 -2.49 2.39 -12.73
N LEU A 63 -2.10 2.23 -14.00
CA LEU A 63 -3.02 1.71 -15.03
C LEU A 63 -3.41 0.25 -14.80
N SER A 64 -2.64 -0.49 -14.00
CA SER A 64 -2.97 -1.85 -13.61
C SER A 64 -3.74 -1.93 -12.28
N PHE A 65 -4.30 -0.81 -11.81
CA PHE A 65 -5.19 -0.82 -10.66
C PHE A 65 -6.44 -1.64 -10.98
N SER A 66 -6.69 -2.65 -10.15
CA SER A 66 -7.91 -3.45 -10.20
C SER A 66 -8.56 -3.40 -8.83
N GLU A 67 -9.75 -2.83 -8.75
CA GLU A 67 -10.45 -2.68 -7.49
C GLU A 67 -10.86 -4.05 -6.90
N LYS A 68 -10.64 -4.21 -5.61
CA LYS A 68 -11.09 -5.29 -4.75
C LYS A 68 -11.79 -4.62 -3.56
N PRO A 69 -13.11 -4.36 -3.64
CA PRO A 69 -13.84 -3.78 -2.53
C PRO A 69 -13.85 -4.73 -1.32
N ASN A 70 -14.13 -4.20 -0.14
CA ASN A 70 -14.27 -4.96 1.11
C ASN A 70 -13.02 -5.70 1.64
N VAL A 71 -11.81 -5.37 1.20
CA VAL A 71 -10.57 -6.00 1.74
C VAL A 71 -10.39 -5.77 3.25
N TRP A 72 -10.85 -4.64 3.80
CA TRP A 72 -10.86 -4.38 5.25
C TRP A 72 -12.23 -4.43 5.92
N ALA A 73 -13.28 -4.83 5.20
CA ALA A 73 -14.64 -4.82 5.75
C ALA A 73 -14.96 -6.04 6.65
N ILE A 74 -13.95 -6.73 7.18
CA ILE A 74 -14.08 -7.90 8.05
C ILE A 74 -13.17 -7.61 9.26
N SER A 75 -13.63 -7.38 10.49
CA SER A 75 -14.71 -8.02 11.25
C SER A 75 -15.42 -7.03 12.20
N VAL A 76 -16.74 -6.97 12.13
CA VAL A 76 -17.58 -6.71 13.31
C VAL A 76 -18.32 -8.02 13.56
N ASP A 77 -17.83 -8.80 14.52
CA ASP A 77 -18.55 -9.97 15.00
C ASP A 77 -19.88 -9.50 15.60
N ASN A 78 -20.98 -9.89 14.98
CA ASN A 78 -22.34 -9.70 15.47
C ASN A 78 -22.64 -10.62 16.68
N ASN A 79 -21.84 -10.54 17.74
CA ASN A 79 -22.10 -11.24 19.00
C ASN A 79 -22.35 -10.23 20.13
N ASN A 80 -23.39 -9.40 19.95
CA ASN A 80 -24.10 -8.75 21.03
C ASN A 80 -25.50 -8.32 20.55
N ILE A 81 -26.34 -9.31 20.26
CA ILE A 81 -27.79 -9.12 20.34
C ILE A 81 -28.22 -9.75 21.66
N ARG A 82 -28.56 -8.85 22.59
CA ARG A 82 -29.38 -8.99 23.81
C ARG A 82 -29.73 -10.38 24.32
#